data_AF-A0A4Y2N918-F1
#
_entry.id   AF-A0A4Y2N918-F1
#
_cell.length_a   1.000
_cell.length_b   1.000
_cell.length_c   1.000
_cell.angle_alpha   90.00
_cell.angle_beta   90.00
_cell.angle_gamma   90.00
#
_symmetry.space_group_name_H-M   'P 1'
#
loop_
_entity.id
_entity.type
_entity.pdbx_description
1 polymer ?
#
loop_
_entity_poly.entity_id
_entity_poly.type
_entity_poly.pdbx_seq_one_letter_code
_entity_poly.pdbx_strand_id
1 'polypeptide(L)'
;AQKEKELRSSLKSEVERHLSKETTIILDAGNYIKGYRYELYCLSKNSKTTHCVIHCDLLPEDCWVFNEKHESSERYNQDIFDALVQRFEAPDSRNRWDSPLFIIHKDEELPMKNIEEALYERKAPPPNLSTQNQPLASTTFLYDLDKVTQSIVKNIINAQRGSTPGDFITVPEADQKILLMDPLTPGELARIRRQFISYVKSHPVADESKIPNMFVQFVNKNIQ
;
A
#
# COMPACT_ATOMS: atom_id res chain seq x y z
N ALA A 1 -30.40 -9.98 -7.87
CA ALA A 1 -29.11 -9.57 -8.47
C ALA A 1 -28.80 -8.07 -8.26
N GLN A 2 -29.59 -7.13 -8.79
CA GLN A 2 -29.27 -5.69 -8.71
C GLN A 2 -29.25 -5.14 -7.26
N LYS A 3 -30.31 -5.37 -6.47
CA LYS A 3 -30.39 -4.94 -5.07
C LYS A 3 -29.25 -5.49 -4.20
N GLU A 4 -28.87 -6.74 -4.44
CA GLU A 4 -27.76 -7.40 -3.75
C GLU A 4 -26.41 -6.76 -4.08
N LYS A 5 -26.21 -6.37 -5.35
CA LYS A 5 -25.04 -5.60 -5.76
C LYS A 5 -25.02 -4.22 -5.10
N GLU A 6 -26.15 -3.53 -5.05
CA GLU A 6 -26.29 -2.23 -4.39
C GLU A 6 -26.01 -2.32 -2.88
N LEU A 7 -26.53 -3.34 -2.21
CA LEU A 7 -26.27 -3.60 -0.79
C LEU A 7 -24.78 -3.83 -0.54
N ARG A 8 -24.11 -4.68 -1.34
CA ARG A 8 -22.67 -4.91 -1.22
C ARG A 8 -21.86 -3.63 -1.43
N SER A 9 -22.23 -2.81 -2.41
CA SER A 9 -21.59 -1.51 -2.64
C SER A 9 -21.79 -0.58 -1.44
N SER A 10 -23.00 -0.52 -0.88
CA SER A 10 -23.30 0.28 0.31
C SER A 10 -22.46 -0.15 1.51
N LEU A 11 -22.47 -1.45 1.85
CA LEU A 11 -21.68 -2.02 2.93
C LEU A 11 -20.18 -1.75 2.75
N LYS A 12 -19.66 -1.87 1.53
CA LYS A 12 -18.25 -1.56 1.24
C LYS A 12 -17.92 -0.09 1.51
N SER A 13 -18.79 0.82 1.08
CA SER A 13 -18.62 2.26 1.33
C SER A 13 -18.67 2.59 2.83
N GLU A 14 -19.52 1.90 3.60
CA GLU A 14 -19.57 2.03 5.05
C GLU A 14 -18.28 1.53 5.72
N VAL A 15 -17.73 0.40 5.25
CA VAL A 15 -16.42 -0.09 5.71
C VAL A 15 -15.33 0.93 5.40
N GLU A 16 -15.24 1.39 4.15
CA GLU A 16 -14.23 2.37 3.72
C GLU A 16 -14.29 3.66 4.55
N ARG A 17 -15.49 4.16 4.87
CA ARG A 17 -15.67 5.40 5.63
C ARG A 17 -15.14 5.32 7.06
N HIS A 18 -15.30 4.17 7.72
CA HIS A 18 -14.96 4.04 9.14
C HIS A 18 -13.63 3.33 9.40
N LEU A 19 -13.04 2.70 8.37
CA LEU A 19 -11.84 1.90 8.54
C LEU A 19 -10.63 2.78 8.83
N SER A 20 -10.12 2.68 10.06
CA SER A 20 -8.96 3.42 10.56
C SER A 20 -8.07 2.49 11.39
N LYS A 21 -6.93 2.99 11.88
CA LYS A 21 -6.05 2.22 12.78
C LYS A 21 -6.62 2.13 14.19
N GLU A 22 -7.58 2.97 14.51
CA GLU A 22 -8.20 3.15 15.81
C GLU A 22 -9.55 2.43 15.92
N THR A 23 -10.12 1.99 14.79
CA THR A 23 -11.45 1.39 14.73
C THR A 23 -11.41 -0.02 14.15
N THR A 24 -11.87 -1.00 14.93
CA THR A 24 -12.11 -2.37 14.45
C THR A 24 -13.49 -2.47 13.83
N ILE A 25 -13.57 -2.98 12.60
CA ILE A 25 -14.82 -3.19 11.88
C ILE A 25 -15.10 -4.68 11.75
N ILE A 26 -16.31 -5.08 12.13
CA ILE A 26 -16.87 -6.40 11.85
C ILE A 26 -17.91 -6.21 10.75
N LEU A 27 -17.66 -6.78 9.57
CA LEU A 27 -18.62 -6.80 8.48
C LEU A 27 -19.41 -8.11 8.52
N ASP A 28 -20.51 -8.10 9.28
CA ASP A 28 -21.45 -9.21 9.36
C ASP A 28 -22.42 -9.17 8.17
N ALA A 29 -22.05 -9.87 7.09
CA ALA A 29 -22.81 -9.95 5.86
C ALA A 29 -22.46 -11.23 5.08
N GLY A 30 -23.23 -11.54 4.03
CA GLY A 30 -23.05 -12.78 3.28
C GLY A 30 -21.67 -12.98 2.66
N ASN A 31 -20.96 -11.92 2.24
CA ASN A 31 -19.54 -11.92 1.81
C ASN A 31 -19.09 -13.08 0.90
N TYR A 32 -20.02 -13.70 0.17
CA TYR A 32 -19.85 -15.02 -0.44
C TYR A 32 -19.15 -14.98 -1.80
N ILE A 33 -18.85 -13.79 -2.33
CA ILE A 33 -18.14 -13.59 -3.59
C ILE A 33 -16.68 -13.27 -3.31
N LYS A 34 -15.78 -14.04 -3.92
CA LYS A 34 -14.31 -13.88 -3.87
C LYS A 34 -13.88 -12.47 -4.27
N GLY A 35 -14.42 -11.95 -5.37
CA GLY A 35 -14.13 -10.60 -5.84
C GLY A 35 -14.47 -9.52 -4.81
N TYR A 36 -15.56 -9.70 -4.06
CA TYR A 36 -15.96 -8.74 -3.03
C TYR A 36 -15.03 -8.78 -1.82
N ARG A 37 -14.64 -9.97 -1.36
CA ARG A 37 -13.62 -10.12 -0.30
C ARG A 37 -12.28 -9.51 -0.70
N TYR A 38 -11.87 -9.65 -1.97
CA TYR A 38 -10.68 -8.99 -2.49
C TYR A 38 -10.75 -7.46 -2.43
N GLU A 39 -11.90 -6.86 -2.75
CA GLU A 39 -12.09 -5.41 -2.61
C GLU A 39 -11.94 -4.97 -1.15
N LEU A 40 -12.55 -5.69 -0.20
CA LEU A 40 -12.43 -5.41 1.25
C LEU A 40 -10.98 -5.53 1.74
N TYR A 41 -10.24 -6.53 1.27
CA TYR A 41 -8.81 -6.65 1.55
C TYR A 41 -8.00 -5.48 0.98
N CYS A 42 -8.36 -4.96 -0.20
CA CYS A 42 -7.69 -3.79 -0.75
C CYS A 42 -7.93 -2.53 0.11
N LEU A 43 -9.12 -2.38 0.70
CA LEU A 43 -9.41 -1.30 1.65
C LEU A 43 -8.53 -1.42 2.90
N SER A 44 -8.40 -2.60 3.50
CA SER A 44 -7.52 -2.78 4.67
C SER A 44 -6.05 -2.51 4.36
N LYS A 45 -5.56 -2.95 3.20
CA LYS A 45 -4.23 -2.57 2.70
C LYS A 45 -4.05 -1.06 2.58
N ASN A 46 -5.04 -0.36 2.04
CA ASN A 46 -4.97 1.08 1.81
C ASN A 46 -4.96 1.85 3.14
N SER A 47 -5.81 1.46 4.09
CA SER A 47 -5.87 2.02 5.45
C SER A 47 -4.72 1.56 6.36
N LYS A 48 -3.84 0.67 5.86
CA LYS A 48 -2.72 0.08 6.62
C LYS A 48 -3.19 -0.62 7.90
N THR A 49 -4.32 -1.30 7.83
CA THR A 49 -4.91 -2.09 8.91
C THR A 49 -4.71 -3.58 8.68
N THR A 50 -4.81 -4.36 9.74
CA THR A 50 -4.90 -5.82 9.66
C THR A 50 -6.28 -6.24 9.15
N HIS A 51 -6.37 -7.48 8.70
CA HIS A 51 -7.60 -8.06 8.17
C HIS A 51 -7.58 -9.56 8.45
N CYS A 52 -8.73 -10.11 8.79
CA CYS A 52 -8.93 -11.56 8.83
C CYS A 52 -10.28 -11.96 8.26
N VAL A 53 -10.29 -13.10 7.56
CA VAL A 53 -11.51 -13.78 7.12
C VAL A 53 -11.84 -14.85 8.15
N ILE A 54 -13.07 -14.79 8.68
CA ILE A 54 -13.67 -15.84 9.50
C ILE A 54 -14.67 -16.58 8.59
N HIS A 55 -14.49 -17.88 8.44
CA HIS A 55 -15.33 -18.74 7.60
C HIS A 55 -16.20 -19.62 8.49
N CYS A 56 -17.50 -19.36 8.51
CA CYS A 56 -18.48 -20.25 9.15
C CYS A 56 -18.79 -21.40 8.19
N ASP A 57 -18.10 -22.52 8.38
CA ASP A 57 -18.14 -23.67 7.47
C ASP A 57 -19.21 -24.66 7.91
N LEU A 58 -20.42 -24.43 7.39
CA LEU A 58 -21.62 -25.21 7.66
C LEU A 58 -22.09 -25.93 6.40
N LEU A 59 -22.64 -27.13 6.59
CA LEU A 59 -23.28 -27.87 5.51
C LEU A 59 -24.57 -27.15 5.08
N PRO A 60 -24.94 -27.20 3.78
CA PRO A 60 -26.18 -26.59 3.28
C PRO A 60 -27.43 -27.05 4.06
N GLU A 61 -27.47 -28.31 4.50
CA GLU A 61 -28.57 -28.87 5.28
C GLU A 61 -28.72 -28.18 6.64
N ASP A 62 -27.60 -27.89 7.31
CA ASP A 62 -27.61 -27.14 8.58
C ASP A 62 -28.03 -25.68 8.36
N CYS A 63 -27.52 -25.05 7.30
CA CYS A 63 -27.91 -23.69 6.90
C CYS A 63 -29.41 -23.58 6.61
N TRP A 64 -30.02 -24.60 6.00
CA TRP A 64 -31.47 -24.64 5.79
C TRP A 64 -32.24 -24.71 7.11
N VAL A 65 -31.80 -25.57 8.04
CA VAL A 65 -32.39 -25.64 9.39
C VAL A 65 -32.27 -24.30 10.14
N PHE A 66 -31.18 -23.55 9.96
CA PHE A 66 -31.07 -22.20 10.51
C PHE A 66 -32.04 -21.22 9.84
N ASN A 67 -32.14 -21.26 8.50
CA ASN A 67 -33.11 -20.46 7.75
C ASN A 67 -34.55 -20.71 8.22
N GLU A 68 -34.93 -21.95 8.51
CA GLU A 68 -36.27 -22.31 9.01
C GLU A 68 -36.58 -21.78 10.43
N LYS A 69 -35.56 -21.38 11.21
CA LYS A 69 -35.75 -20.79 12.54
C LYS A 69 -36.09 -19.29 12.50
N HIS A 70 -35.83 -18.60 11.38
CA HIS A 70 -36.15 -17.17 11.24
C HIS A 70 -37.66 -16.92 11.19
N GLU A 71 -38.10 -15.67 11.34
CA GLU A 71 -39.49 -15.29 11.08
C GLU A 71 -39.82 -15.44 9.59
N SER A 72 -41.09 -15.73 9.24
CA SER A 72 -41.48 -16.00 7.84
C SER A 72 -41.14 -14.89 6.86
N SER A 73 -41.04 -13.63 7.32
CA SER A 73 -40.63 -12.47 6.52
C SER A 73 -39.14 -12.41 6.19
N GLU A 74 -38.31 -13.13 6.95
CA GLU A 74 -36.85 -13.13 6.83
C GLU A 74 -36.30 -14.43 6.22
N ARG A 75 -37.13 -15.48 6.13
CA ARG A 75 -36.73 -16.75 5.51
C ARG A 75 -36.50 -16.59 4.03
N TYR A 76 -35.40 -17.16 3.56
CA TYR A 76 -35.26 -17.48 2.14
C TYR A 76 -36.20 -18.63 1.79
N ASN A 77 -36.81 -18.56 0.60
CA ASN A 77 -37.45 -19.73 0.02
C ASN A 77 -36.38 -20.68 -0.57
N GLN A 78 -36.79 -21.90 -0.93
CA GLN A 78 -35.89 -22.93 -1.44
C GLN A 78 -35.08 -22.45 -2.65
N ASP A 79 -35.75 -21.84 -3.64
CA ASP A 79 -35.11 -21.37 -4.87
C ASP A 79 -34.01 -20.34 -4.60
N ILE A 80 -34.24 -19.39 -3.69
CA ILE A 80 -33.26 -18.36 -3.32
C ILE A 80 -32.10 -19.00 -2.54
N PHE A 81 -32.40 -19.91 -1.62
CA PHE A 81 -31.40 -20.60 -0.83
C PHE A 81 -30.46 -21.42 -1.71
N ASP A 82 -31.01 -22.26 -2.60
CA ASP A 82 -30.23 -23.09 -3.52
C ASP A 82 -29.37 -22.22 -4.45
N ALA A 83 -29.92 -21.10 -4.94
CA ALA A 83 -29.17 -20.14 -5.74
C ALA A 83 -28.05 -19.42 -4.96
N LEU A 84 -28.18 -19.24 -3.64
CA LEU A 84 -27.10 -18.70 -2.80
C LEU A 84 -26.01 -19.74 -2.59
N VAL A 85 -26.37 -20.98 -2.26
CA VAL A 85 -25.44 -22.10 -2.09
C VAL A 85 -24.63 -22.33 -3.38
N GLN A 86 -25.29 -22.34 -4.55
CA GLN A 86 -24.60 -22.53 -5.84
C GLN A 86 -23.61 -21.41 -6.18
N ARG A 87 -23.87 -20.18 -5.73
CA ARG A 87 -23.02 -19.01 -5.98
C ARG A 87 -21.94 -18.79 -4.93
N PHE A 88 -21.94 -19.57 -3.85
CA PHE A 88 -20.99 -19.43 -2.76
C PHE A 88 -19.58 -19.79 -3.22
N GLU A 89 -18.64 -18.85 -3.09
CA GLU A 89 -17.22 -19.07 -3.36
C GLU A 89 -16.48 -19.14 -2.03
N ALA A 90 -16.16 -20.36 -1.58
CA ALA A 90 -15.42 -20.57 -0.33
C ALA A 90 -14.08 -19.80 -0.31
N PRO A 91 -13.65 -19.25 0.85
CA PRO A 91 -12.34 -18.63 0.98
C PRO A 91 -11.20 -19.60 0.69
N ASP A 92 -10.18 -19.17 -0.06
CA ASP A 92 -9.09 -20.03 -0.53
C ASP A 92 -7.78 -19.78 0.24
N SER A 93 -7.36 -20.78 1.04
CA SER A 93 -6.16 -20.72 1.87
C SER A 93 -4.85 -20.51 1.09
N ARG A 94 -4.82 -20.80 -0.22
CA ARG A 94 -3.66 -20.54 -1.09
C ARG A 94 -3.47 -19.05 -1.36
N ASN A 95 -4.54 -18.27 -1.27
CA ASN A 95 -4.50 -16.83 -1.43
C ASN A 95 -4.31 -16.19 -0.06
N ARG A 96 -3.14 -15.60 0.21
CA ARG A 96 -2.87 -14.94 1.50
C ARG A 96 -3.94 -13.90 1.89
N TRP A 97 -4.54 -13.25 0.90
CA TRP A 97 -5.58 -12.24 1.10
C TRP A 97 -6.99 -12.82 1.30
N ASP A 98 -7.23 -14.07 0.88
CA ASP A 98 -8.53 -14.77 0.98
C ASP A 98 -8.48 -15.92 2.00
N SER A 99 -7.35 -16.09 2.69
CA SER A 99 -7.13 -17.21 3.57
C SER A 99 -8.12 -17.14 4.74
N PRO A 100 -8.95 -18.19 4.95
CA PRO A 100 -9.85 -18.26 6.09
C PRO A 100 -9.02 -18.52 7.35
N LEU A 101 -8.55 -17.43 7.97
CA LEU A 101 -7.68 -17.49 9.14
C LEU A 101 -8.32 -18.24 10.31
N PHE A 102 -9.65 -18.23 10.37
CA PHE A 102 -10.45 -18.99 11.30
C PHE A 102 -11.56 -19.68 10.51
N ILE A 103 -11.65 -20.99 10.64
CA ILE A 103 -12.76 -21.80 10.13
C ILE A 103 -13.51 -22.28 11.35
N ILE A 104 -14.81 -21.98 11.41
CA ILE A 104 -15.68 -22.29 12.54
C ILE A 104 -16.75 -23.26 12.05
N HIS A 105 -16.79 -24.45 12.62
CA HIS A 105 -17.80 -25.44 12.33
C HIS A 105 -19.02 -25.28 13.27
N LYS A 106 -20.05 -26.08 13.01
CA LYS A 106 -21.26 -26.11 13.83
C LYS A 106 -20.92 -26.41 15.29
N ASP A 107 -21.53 -25.63 16.19
CA ASP A 107 -21.39 -25.76 17.65
C ASP A 107 -19.96 -25.53 18.18
N GLU A 108 -19.03 -25.04 17.36
CA GLU A 108 -17.70 -24.61 17.81
C GLU A 108 -17.73 -23.19 18.39
N GLU A 109 -16.96 -22.97 19.45
CA GLU A 109 -16.76 -21.64 20.00
C GLU A 109 -15.78 -20.84 19.15
N LEU A 110 -16.05 -19.53 18.99
CA LEU A 110 -15.12 -18.64 18.32
C LEU A 110 -13.83 -18.52 19.14
N PRO A 111 -12.64 -18.67 18.52
CA PRO A 111 -11.35 -18.52 19.20
C PRO A 111 -11.04 -17.03 19.39
N MET A 112 -11.78 -16.37 20.28
CA MET A 112 -11.76 -14.91 20.48
C MET A 112 -10.36 -14.37 20.70
N LYS A 113 -9.55 -15.05 21.52
CA LYS A 113 -8.17 -14.65 21.79
C LYS A 113 -7.31 -14.66 20.53
N ASN A 114 -7.41 -15.69 19.69
CA ASN A 114 -6.60 -15.75 18.47
C ASN A 114 -7.08 -14.74 17.42
N ILE A 115 -8.38 -14.42 17.38
CA ILE A 115 -8.93 -13.35 16.54
C ILE A 115 -8.38 -12.00 16.99
N GLU A 116 -8.36 -11.73 18.30
CA GLU A 116 -7.78 -10.53 18.88
C GLU A 116 -6.28 -10.39 18.52
N GLU A 117 -5.49 -11.45 18.73
CA GLU A 117 -4.08 -11.50 18.33
C GLU A 117 -3.90 -11.23 16.81
N ALA A 118 -4.76 -11.79 15.97
CA ALA A 118 -4.70 -11.59 14.53
C ALA A 118 -5.00 -10.15 14.11
N LEU A 119 -5.87 -9.45 14.83
CA LEU A 119 -6.26 -8.07 14.55
C LEU A 119 -5.27 -7.06 15.12
N TYR A 120 -4.77 -7.25 16.34
CA TYR A 120 -3.97 -6.21 17.03
C TYR A 120 -2.46 -6.47 17.04
N GLU A 121 -2.02 -7.73 16.99
CA GLU A 121 -0.59 -8.06 17.14
C GLU A 121 0.13 -8.30 15.80
N ARG A 122 -0.62 -8.56 14.72
CA ARG A 122 -0.04 -8.76 13.40
C ARG A 122 0.34 -7.44 12.74
N LYS A 123 1.40 -7.48 11.92
CA LYS A 123 1.77 -6.36 11.06
C LYS A 123 0.83 -6.27 9.87
N ALA A 124 0.23 -5.09 9.70
CA ALA A 124 -0.58 -4.80 8.52
C ALA A 124 0.25 -4.96 7.22
N PRO A 125 -0.35 -5.50 6.15
CA PRO A 125 0.30 -5.60 4.85
C PRO A 125 0.69 -4.21 4.31
N PRO A 126 1.84 -4.06 3.63
CA PRO A 126 2.23 -2.77 3.06
C PRO A 126 1.24 -2.36 1.96
N PRO A 127 0.82 -1.09 1.92
CA PRO A 127 -0.06 -0.58 0.86
C PRO A 127 0.59 -0.74 -0.51
N ASN A 128 -0.24 -0.93 -1.54
CA ASN A 128 0.26 -0.97 -2.91
C ASN A 128 0.83 0.41 -3.28
N LEU A 129 2.04 0.44 -3.83
CA LEU A 129 2.69 1.69 -4.25
C LEU A 129 1.91 2.42 -5.36
N SER A 130 1.13 1.69 -6.16
CA SER A 130 0.29 2.25 -7.23
C SER A 130 -0.95 3.00 -6.73
N THR A 131 -1.38 2.78 -5.49
CA THR A 131 -2.55 3.44 -4.89
C THR A 131 -2.17 4.46 -3.81
N GLN A 132 -0.87 4.63 -3.53
CA GLN A 132 -0.42 5.70 -2.67
C GLN A 132 -0.53 7.03 -3.43
N ASN A 133 -1.32 7.96 -2.90
CA ASN A 133 -1.26 9.34 -3.33
C ASN A 133 0.16 9.84 -3.08
N GLN A 134 0.90 10.12 -4.17
CA GLN A 134 2.18 10.81 -4.02
C GLN A 134 1.94 12.11 -3.27
N PRO A 135 2.85 12.52 -2.36
CA PRO A 135 2.83 13.86 -1.80
C PRO A 135 2.66 14.85 -2.96
N LEU A 136 1.75 15.82 -2.81
CA LEU A 136 1.58 16.89 -3.79
C LEU A 136 2.91 17.66 -3.85
N ALA A 137 3.81 17.25 -4.74
CA ALA A 137 5.00 18.01 -5.06
C ALA A 137 4.52 19.39 -5.56
N SER A 138 5.28 20.44 -5.26
CA SER A 138 5.00 21.77 -5.79
C SER A 138 4.88 21.67 -7.33
N THR A 139 4.04 22.50 -7.93
CA THR A 139 3.82 22.49 -9.39
C THR A 139 5.11 22.74 -10.19
N THR A 140 6.14 23.29 -9.55
CA THR A 140 7.46 23.60 -10.12
C THR A 140 8.56 22.61 -9.71
N PHE A 141 8.30 21.65 -8.82
CA PHE A 141 9.30 20.77 -8.22
C PHE A 141 10.27 20.12 -9.22
N LEU A 142 9.75 19.53 -10.31
CA LEU A 142 10.60 18.86 -11.31
C LEU A 142 11.48 19.84 -12.09
N TYR A 143 10.98 21.05 -12.32
CA TYR A 143 11.74 22.11 -12.97
C TYR A 143 12.85 22.61 -12.04
N ASP A 144 12.52 22.85 -10.77
CA ASP A 144 13.48 23.32 -9.77
C ASP A 144 14.56 22.26 -9.49
N LEU A 145 14.17 20.98 -9.40
CA LEU A 145 15.10 19.84 -9.27
C LEU A 145 16.09 19.75 -10.44
N ASP A 146 15.62 19.84 -11.69
CA ASP A 146 16.52 19.79 -12.85
C ASP A 146 17.44 21.01 -12.90
N LYS A 147 16.91 22.21 -12.60
CA LYS A 147 17.69 23.46 -12.55
C LYS A 147 18.80 23.41 -11.50
N VAL A 148 18.48 22.99 -10.27
CA VAL A 148 19.44 22.86 -9.17
C VAL A 148 20.51 21.82 -9.51
N THR A 149 20.11 20.61 -9.91
CA THR A 149 21.08 19.55 -10.21
C THR A 149 21.97 19.90 -11.42
N GLN A 150 21.44 20.57 -12.45
CA GLN A 150 22.22 21.05 -13.58
C GLN A 150 23.22 22.14 -13.19
N SER A 151 22.82 23.08 -12.32
CA SER A 151 23.71 24.11 -11.77
C SER A 151 24.89 23.47 -11.03
N ILE A 152 24.62 22.46 -10.19
CA ILE A 152 25.65 21.73 -9.44
C ILE A 152 26.60 21.00 -10.38
N VAL A 153 26.10 20.28 -11.39
CA VAL A 153 26.94 19.61 -12.39
C VAL A 153 27.85 20.61 -13.11
N LYS A 154 27.33 21.78 -13.49
CA LYS A 154 28.13 22.84 -14.13
C LYS A 154 29.23 23.36 -13.20
N ASN A 155 28.93 23.54 -11.92
CA ASN A 155 29.92 23.96 -10.92
C ASN A 155 31.02 22.91 -10.74
N ILE A 156 30.68 21.62 -10.67
CA ILE A 156 31.66 20.53 -10.59
C ILE A 156 32.59 20.54 -11.80
N ILE A 157 32.04 20.61 -13.02
CA ILE A 157 32.82 20.59 -14.27
C ILE A 157 33.77 21.79 -14.36
N ASN A 158 33.36 22.95 -13.86
CA ASN A 158 34.20 24.14 -13.86
C ASN A 158 35.29 24.07 -12.78
N ALA A 159 34.94 23.67 -11.55
CA ALA A 159 35.87 23.59 -10.44
C ALA A 159 36.97 22.56 -10.69
N GLN A 160 36.63 21.39 -11.24
CA GLN A 160 37.61 20.32 -11.46
C GLN A 160 38.73 20.67 -12.44
N ARG A 161 38.57 21.70 -13.29
CA ARG A 161 39.63 22.13 -14.23
C ARG A 161 40.88 22.67 -13.53
N GLY A 162 40.72 23.18 -12.31
CA GLY A 162 41.80 23.72 -11.50
C GLY A 162 42.07 22.91 -10.23
N SER A 163 41.47 21.72 -10.09
CA SER A 163 41.62 20.86 -8.92
C SER A 163 42.59 19.73 -9.18
N THR A 164 43.22 19.27 -8.10
CA THR A 164 44.07 18.09 -8.05
C THR A 164 43.36 16.94 -7.30
N PRO A 165 43.75 15.68 -7.55
CA PRO A 165 43.26 14.55 -6.77
C PRO A 165 43.42 14.78 -5.26
N GLY A 166 42.32 14.65 -4.51
CA GLY A 166 42.24 14.92 -3.08
C GLY A 166 41.64 16.29 -2.71
N ASP A 167 41.41 17.17 -3.69
CA ASP A 167 40.77 18.46 -3.44
C ASP A 167 39.27 18.34 -3.18
N PHE A 168 38.75 19.33 -2.47
CA PHE A 168 37.33 19.46 -2.20
C PHE A 168 36.68 20.53 -3.10
N ILE A 169 35.65 20.13 -3.84
CA ILE A 169 34.81 21.06 -4.60
C ILE A 169 33.67 21.55 -3.72
N THR A 170 33.58 22.86 -3.55
CA THR A 170 32.44 23.53 -2.89
C THR A 170 31.31 23.75 -3.88
N VAL A 171 30.09 23.43 -3.47
CA VAL A 171 28.88 23.64 -4.26
C VAL A 171 28.06 24.75 -3.61
N PRO A 172 27.66 25.81 -4.34
CA PRO A 172 26.75 26.83 -3.81
C PRO A 172 25.47 26.18 -3.28
N GLU A 173 24.97 26.66 -2.14
CA GLU A 173 23.74 26.16 -1.49
C GLU A 173 23.83 24.73 -0.91
N ALA A 174 25.03 24.14 -0.88
CA ALA A 174 25.29 22.89 -0.17
C ALA A 174 26.38 23.08 0.90
N ASP A 175 26.15 22.54 2.09
CA ASP A 175 27.14 22.51 3.17
C ASP A 175 28.15 21.38 2.96
N GLN A 176 27.75 20.36 2.19
CA GLN A 176 28.58 19.22 1.83
C GLN A 176 29.52 19.57 0.67
N LYS A 177 30.75 19.06 0.74
CA LYS A 177 31.76 19.20 -0.31
C LYS A 177 31.91 17.88 -1.08
N ILE A 178 32.34 17.98 -2.33
CA ILE A 178 32.64 16.80 -3.16
C ILE A 178 34.14 16.52 -3.06
N LEU A 179 34.52 15.31 -2.67
CA LEU A 179 35.91 14.87 -2.67
C LEU A 179 36.26 14.38 -4.08
N LEU A 180 37.15 15.10 -4.77
CA LEU A 180 37.55 14.73 -6.13
C LEU A 180 38.78 13.81 -6.06
N MET A 181 38.56 12.50 -6.24
CA MET A 181 39.67 11.54 -6.35
C MET A 181 40.19 11.46 -7.79
N ASP A 182 39.27 11.38 -8.75
CA ASP A 182 39.54 11.40 -10.18
C ASP A 182 38.66 12.44 -10.88
N PRO A 183 39.11 13.02 -12.02
CA PRO A 183 38.28 13.92 -12.81
C PRO A 183 36.98 13.23 -13.27
N LEU A 184 35.84 13.86 -13.02
CA LEU A 184 34.53 13.35 -13.39
C LEU A 184 34.17 13.78 -14.81
N THR A 185 33.90 12.80 -15.68
CA THR A 185 33.49 13.09 -17.05
C THR A 185 32.06 13.65 -17.10
N PRO A 186 31.73 14.46 -18.13
CA PRO A 186 30.35 14.92 -18.34
C PRO A 186 29.35 13.76 -18.46
N GLY A 187 29.76 12.62 -19.01
CA GLY A 187 28.94 11.42 -19.15
C GLY A 187 28.59 10.78 -17.81
N GLU A 188 29.56 10.67 -16.90
CA GLU A 188 29.34 10.14 -15.55
C GLU A 188 28.41 11.04 -14.74
N LEU A 189 28.66 12.35 -14.74
CA LEU A 189 27.79 13.32 -14.06
C LEU A 189 26.36 13.31 -14.63
N ALA A 190 26.21 13.18 -15.95
CA ALA A 190 24.89 13.04 -16.58
C ALA A 190 24.18 11.72 -16.21
N ARG A 191 24.93 10.63 -16.01
CA ARG A 191 24.38 9.35 -15.53
C ARG A 191 23.93 9.46 -14.08
N ILE A 192 24.78 9.97 -13.19
CA ILE A 192 24.49 10.16 -11.75
C ILE A 192 23.29 11.09 -11.57
N ARG A 193 23.23 12.20 -12.34
CA ARG A 193 22.08 13.13 -12.32
C ARG A 193 20.77 12.43 -12.71
N ARG A 194 20.75 11.63 -13.78
CA ARG A 194 19.55 10.88 -14.18
C ARG A 194 19.10 9.89 -13.09
N GLN A 195 20.04 9.19 -12.46
CA GLN A 195 19.75 8.27 -11.36
C GLN A 195 19.15 9.02 -10.16
N PHE A 196 19.74 10.15 -9.78
CA PHE A 196 19.23 10.98 -8.68
C PHE A 196 17.83 11.52 -8.97
N ILE A 197 17.57 12.04 -10.16
CA ILE A 197 16.23 12.53 -10.54
C ILE A 197 15.19 11.39 -10.47
N SER A 198 15.53 10.18 -10.93
CA SER A 198 14.65 9.01 -10.80
C SER A 198 14.39 8.63 -9.34
N TYR A 199 15.41 8.69 -8.50
CA TYR A 199 15.31 8.43 -7.07
C TYR A 199 14.39 9.44 -6.38
N VAL A 200 14.57 10.74 -6.62
CA VAL A 200 13.75 11.80 -6.02
C VAL A 200 12.30 11.75 -6.54
N LYS A 201 12.07 11.37 -7.79
CA LYS A 201 10.71 11.13 -8.32
C LYS A 201 9.96 10.00 -7.61
N SER A 202 10.68 8.96 -7.19
CA SER A 202 10.11 7.84 -6.43
C SER A 202 10.05 8.11 -4.93
N HIS A 203 10.82 9.08 -4.43
CA HIS A 203 10.90 9.48 -3.03
C HIS A 203 10.86 11.01 -2.93
N PRO A 204 9.68 11.64 -3.10
CA PRO A 204 9.55 13.10 -3.10
C PRO A 204 10.08 13.69 -1.79
N VAL A 205 10.87 14.76 -1.91
CA VAL A 205 11.46 15.46 -0.77
C VAL A 205 10.50 16.57 -0.34
N ALA A 206 10.12 16.58 0.94
CA ALA A 206 9.19 17.58 1.47
C ALA A 206 9.79 18.99 1.58
N ASP A 207 11.12 19.10 1.70
CA ASP A 207 11.86 20.35 1.83
C ASP A 207 12.88 20.46 0.68
N GLU A 208 12.53 21.28 -0.32
CA GLU A 208 13.31 21.46 -1.54
C GLU A 208 14.68 22.09 -1.28
N SER A 209 14.85 22.80 -0.15
CA SER A 209 16.12 23.41 0.23
C SER A 209 17.22 22.37 0.52
N LYS A 210 16.84 21.10 0.72
CA LYS A 210 17.77 19.97 0.95
C LYS A 210 18.29 19.33 -0.34
N ILE A 211 17.70 19.61 -1.49
CA ILE A 211 18.07 19.01 -2.78
C ILE A 211 19.55 19.18 -3.10
N PRO A 212 20.18 20.37 -2.93
CA PRO A 212 21.61 20.54 -3.20
C PRO A 212 22.49 19.59 -2.36
N ASN A 213 22.26 19.56 -1.05
CA ASN A 213 22.99 18.70 -0.12
C ASN A 213 22.78 17.20 -0.44
N MET A 214 21.54 16.79 -0.73
CA MET A 214 21.23 15.41 -1.11
C MET A 214 21.93 15.00 -2.41
N PHE A 215 21.94 15.88 -3.41
CA PHE A 215 22.61 15.58 -4.68
C PHE A 215 24.13 15.47 -4.51
N VAL A 216 24.74 16.36 -3.74
CA VAL A 216 26.18 16.30 -3.42
C VAL A 216 26.54 14.98 -2.72
N GLN A 217 25.76 14.56 -1.72
CA GLN A 217 25.97 13.28 -1.05
C GLN A 217 25.79 12.10 -2.01
N PHE A 218 24.79 12.17 -2.90
CA PHE A 218 24.55 11.14 -3.90
C PHE A 218 25.73 11.04 -4.88
N VAL A 219 26.29 12.16 -5.32
CA VAL A 219 27.51 12.19 -6.13
C VAL A 219 28.67 11.53 -5.39
N ASN A 220 28.97 11.96 -4.15
CA ASN A 220 30.05 11.37 -3.35
C ASN A 220 29.93 9.85 -3.21
N LYS A 221 28.72 9.32 -3.01
CA LYS A 221 28.47 7.87 -2.90
C LYS A 221 28.63 7.09 -4.21
N ASN A 222 28.53 7.76 -5.37
CA ASN A 222 28.64 7.11 -6.68
C ASN A 222 30.01 7.29 -7.33
N ILE A 223 30.91 8.07 -6.71
CA ILE A 223 32.29 8.29 -7.15
C ILE A 223 33.32 7.64 -6.23
N GLN A 224 32.89 7.18 -5.04
CA GLN A 224 33.65 6.30 -4.14
C GLN A 224 33.39 4.83 -4.52
#